data_AF-A0A1V4MB63-F1
#
_entry.id   AF-A0A1V4MB63-F1
#
_cell.length_a   1.000
_cell.length_b   1.000
_cell.length_c   1.000
_cell.angle_alpha   90.00
_cell.angle_beta   90.00
_cell.angle_gamma   90.00
#
_symmetry.space_group_name_H-M   'P 1'
#
loop_
_entity.id
_entity.type
_entity.pdbx_description
1 polymer ?
#
loop_
_entity_poly.entity_id
_entity_poly.type
_entity_poly.pdbx_seq_one_letter_code
_entity_poly.pdbx_strand_id
1 'polypeptide(L)'
;MKLLKDNNSLLKVTFWALIVVFLFIICQFFVPQVRDRFMGSEIFLMPFGIFFLLGIILILLALKKGKSLLKKFLLLTGISASGFFIGVFLHNAFYALAVLTKQITVLRYLMELLHESFFLLGTLACPLGFLVGAIGSIVLFVKNKEE
;
A
#
# COMPACT_ATOMS: atom_id res chain seq x y z
N MET A 1 16.52 15.69 22.10
CA MET A 1 15.58 14.82 22.84
C MET A 1 14.10 15.06 22.48
N LYS A 2 13.60 16.31 22.39
CA LYS A 2 12.21 16.62 21.93
C LYS A 2 11.88 16.11 20.51
N LEU A 3 12.82 16.26 19.57
CA LEU A 3 12.66 15.84 18.16
C LEU A 3 12.54 14.31 17.95
N LEU A 4 13.11 13.49 18.84
CA LEU A 4 13.01 12.02 18.74
C LEU A 4 11.69 11.50 19.32
N LYS A 5 11.16 12.17 20.36
CA LYS A 5 9.88 11.82 20.98
C LYS A 5 8.71 12.03 20.00
N ASP A 6 8.78 13.11 19.22
CA ASP A 6 7.76 13.49 18.23
C ASP A 6 7.66 12.49 17.05
N ASN A 7 8.81 11.98 16.59
CA ASN A 7 8.84 10.99 15.50
C ASN A 7 8.21 9.65 15.88
N ASN A 8 8.31 9.20 17.15
CA ASN A 8 7.73 7.91 17.55
C ASN A 8 6.20 7.99 17.67
N SER A 9 5.66 9.10 18.18
CA SER A 9 4.22 9.36 18.17
C SER A 9 3.67 9.47 16.75
N LEU A 10 4.35 10.23 15.89
CA LEU A 10 3.95 10.39 14.49
C LEU A 10 3.97 9.05 13.75
N LEU A 11 4.97 8.21 14.00
CA LEU A 11 5.07 6.86 13.43
C LEU A 11 3.89 5.99 13.84
N LYS A 12 3.54 5.96 15.14
CA LYS A 12 2.39 5.19 15.64
C LYS A 12 1.08 5.70 15.04
N VAL A 13 0.88 7.02 14.99
CA VAL A 13 -0.32 7.63 14.38
C VAL A 13 -0.41 7.28 12.90
N THR A 14 0.68 7.42 12.15
CA THR A 14 0.74 7.08 10.71
C THR A 14 0.41 5.61 10.49
N PHE A 15 0.99 4.72 11.31
CA PHE A 15 0.75 3.28 11.24
C PHE A 15 -0.71 2.91 11.47
N TRP A 16 -1.32 3.43 12.55
CA TRP A 16 -2.73 3.15 12.85
C TRP A 16 -3.68 3.77 11.81
N ALA A 17 -3.38 4.97 11.32
CA ALA A 17 -4.12 5.59 10.21
C ALA A 17 -4.08 4.70 8.95
N LEU A 18 -2.91 4.13 8.63
CA LEU A 18 -2.75 3.19 7.51
C LEU A 18 -3.65 1.95 7.65
N ILE A 19 -3.75 1.37 8.85
CA ILE A 19 -4.65 0.23 9.11
C ILE A 19 -6.10 0.63 8.90
N VAL A 20 -6.53 1.78 9.44
CA VAL A 20 -7.91 2.25 9.30
C VAL A 20 -8.26 2.48 7.82
N VAL A 21 -7.37 3.13 7.07
CA VAL A 21 -7.57 3.37 5.63
C VAL A 21 -7.59 2.04 4.85
N PHE A 22 -6.73 1.09 5.18
CA PHE A 22 -6.74 -0.24 4.57
C PHE A 22 -8.07 -0.97 4.79
N LEU A 23 -8.58 -0.98 6.02
CA LEU A 23 -9.88 -1.57 6.34
C LEU A 23 -11.01 -0.86 5.60
N PHE A 24 -10.93 0.47 5.48
CA PHE A 24 -11.90 1.23 4.70
C PHE A 24 -11.88 0.84 3.22
N ILE A 25 -10.69 0.66 2.61
CA ILE A 25 -10.54 0.18 1.23
C ILE A 25 -11.16 -1.23 1.09
N ILE A 26 -10.92 -2.15 2.03
CA ILE A 26 -11.56 -3.47 2.02
C ILE A 26 -13.09 -3.32 2.05
N CYS A 27 -13.62 -2.46 2.93
CA CYS A 27 -15.07 -2.19 2.97
C CYS A 27 -15.60 -1.67 1.63
N GLN A 28 -14.86 -0.81 0.91
CA GLN A 28 -15.26 -0.32 -0.41
C GLN A 28 -15.41 -1.44 -1.45
N PHE A 29 -14.65 -2.53 -1.36
CA PHE A 29 -14.76 -3.66 -2.30
C PHE A 29 -15.80 -4.71 -1.86
N PHE A 30 -15.88 -5.01 -0.57
CA PHE A 30 -16.62 -6.18 -0.07
C PHE A 30 -17.96 -5.85 0.59
N VAL A 31 -18.20 -4.59 0.99
CA VAL A 31 -19.46 -4.19 1.63
C VAL A 31 -20.34 -3.47 0.60
N PRO A 32 -21.46 -4.06 0.13
CA PRO A 32 -22.29 -3.48 -0.93
C PRO A 32 -22.74 -2.05 -0.64
N GLN A 33 -23.15 -1.77 0.61
CA GLN A 33 -23.64 -0.45 1.01
C GLN A 33 -22.56 0.64 0.88
N VAL A 34 -21.29 0.28 1.10
CA VAL A 34 -20.16 1.20 0.92
C VAL A 34 -19.79 1.25 -0.55
N ARG A 35 -19.62 0.09 -1.19
CA ARG A 35 -19.27 -0.02 -2.61
C ARG A 35 -20.20 0.81 -3.48
N ASP A 36 -21.51 0.59 -3.40
CA ASP A 36 -22.49 1.19 -4.29
C ASP A 36 -22.57 2.72 -4.12
N ARG A 37 -22.15 3.25 -2.96
CA ARG A 37 -22.06 4.69 -2.71
C ARG A 37 -20.81 5.33 -3.31
N PHE A 38 -19.72 4.59 -3.45
CA PHE A 38 -18.45 5.10 -3.95
C PHE A 38 -18.17 4.72 -5.41
N MET A 39 -18.67 3.58 -5.89
CA MET A 39 -18.46 3.11 -7.27
C MET A 39 -19.11 4.09 -8.25
N GLY A 40 -18.31 4.62 -9.19
CA GLY A 40 -18.75 5.66 -10.13
C GLY A 40 -18.64 7.09 -9.61
N SER A 41 -18.23 7.31 -8.36
CA SER A 41 -17.95 8.65 -7.82
C SER A 41 -16.49 9.05 -8.01
N GLU A 42 -16.22 10.36 -8.14
CA GLU A 42 -14.85 10.90 -8.22
C GLU A 42 -14.04 10.65 -6.93
N ILE A 43 -14.72 10.42 -5.81
CA ILE A 43 -14.11 10.23 -4.48
C ILE A 43 -13.61 8.79 -4.31
N PHE A 44 -13.96 7.86 -5.21
CA PHE A 44 -13.56 6.45 -5.13
C PHE A 44 -12.05 6.27 -4.93
N LEU A 45 -11.23 7.09 -5.60
CA LEU A 45 -9.77 6.99 -5.58
C LEU A 45 -9.10 7.68 -4.37
N MET A 46 -9.81 8.51 -3.61
CA MET A 46 -9.22 9.26 -2.48
C MET A 46 -8.56 8.35 -1.44
N PRO A 47 -9.22 7.27 -0.95
CA PRO A 47 -8.61 6.38 0.04
C PRO A 47 -7.32 5.73 -0.45
N PHE A 48 -7.24 5.40 -1.74
CA PHE A 48 -6.05 4.82 -2.37
C PHE A 48 -4.88 5.82 -2.36
N GLY A 49 -5.15 7.08 -2.70
CA GLY A 49 -4.16 8.16 -2.64
C GLY A 49 -3.67 8.43 -1.21
N ILE A 50 -4.59 8.47 -0.24
CA ILE A 50 -4.26 8.63 1.19
C ILE A 50 -3.40 7.44 1.66
N PHE A 51 -3.78 6.22 1.30
CA PHE A 51 -3.05 5.00 1.64
C PHE A 51 -1.62 5.02 1.10
N PHE A 52 -1.45 5.45 -0.16
CA PHE A 52 -0.14 5.62 -0.80
C PHE A 52 0.75 6.63 -0.06
N LEU A 53 0.21 7.82 0.22
CA LEU A 53 0.94 8.90 0.90
C LEU A 53 1.33 8.51 2.32
N LEU A 54 0.41 7.92 3.09
CA LEU A 54 0.71 7.40 4.42
C LEU A 54 1.77 6.29 4.35
N GLY A 55 1.72 5.42 3.34
CA GLY A 55 2.73 4.41 3.06
C GLY A 55 4.13 5.01 2.93
N ILE A 56 4.28 6.07 2.12
CA ILE A 56 5.54 6.77 1.92
C ILE A 56 6.03 7.39 3.23
N ILE A 57 5.14 8.08 3.96
CA ILE A 57 5.47 8.70 5.25
C ILE A 57 5.97 7.63 6.22
N LEU A 58 5.31 6.48 6.28
CA LEU A 58 5.71 5.38 7.16
C LEU A 58 7.10 4.83 6.78
N ILE A 59 7.40 4.68 5.49
CA ILE A 59 8.74 4.28 5.02
C ILE A 59 9.79 5.27 5.52
N LEU A 60 9.58 6.57 5.30
CA LEU A 60 10.53 7.62 5.69
C LEU A 60 10.76 7.65 7.20
N LEU A 61 9.70 7.45 8.01
CA LEU A 61 9.81 7.37 9.46
C LEU A 61 10.51 6.08 9.93
N ALA A 62 10.21 4.94 9.30
CA ALA A 62 10.84 3.66 9.62
C ALA A 62 12.33 3.63 9.26
N LEU A 63 12.73 4.31 8.17
CA LEU A 63 14.15 4.42 7.78
C LEU A 63 15.00 5.11 8.85
N LYS A 64 14.42 6.06 9.60
CA LYS A 64 15.09 6.77 10.71
C LYS A 64 15.28 5.91 11.96
N LYS A 65 14.61 4.76 12.09
CA LYS A 65 14.86 3.81 13.19
C LYS A 65 16.18 3.06 12.97
N GLY A 66 16.79 2.63 14.07
CA GLY A 66 17.94 1.71 14.08
C GLY A 66 17.61 0.35 13.46
N LYS A 67 18.61 -0.55 13.40
CA LYS A 67 18.41 -1.92 12.90
C LYS A 67 17.60 -2.74 13.91
N SER A 68 16.26 -2.68 13.81
CA SER A 68 15.35 -3.49 14.62
C SER A 68 14.43 -4.36 13.76
N LEU A 69 13.87 -5.41 14.36
CA LEU A 69 12.84 -6.23 13.70
C LEU A 69 11.58 -5.41 13.40
N LEU A 70 11.22 -4.49 14.30
CA LEU A 70 10.10 -3.57 14.11
C LEU A 70 10.28 -2.70 12.86
N LYS A 71 11.50 -2.21 12.60
CA LYS A 71 11.80 -1.46 11.36
C LYS A 71 11.48 -2.28 10.12
N LYS A 72 11.83 -3.56 10.09
CA LYS A 72 11.56 -4.43 8.93
C LYS A 72 10.06 -4.58 8.67
N PHE A 73 9.26 -4.78 9.72
CA PHE A 73 7.80 -4.88 9.59
C PHE A 73 7.14 -3.55 9.19
N LEU A 74 7.61 -2.42 9.74
CA LEU A 74 7.12 -1.09 9.36
C LEU A 74 7.46 -0.76 7.90
N LEU A 75 8.67 -1.10 7.45
CA LEU A 75 9.06 -0.96 6.04
C LEU A 75 8.22 -1.86 5.15
N LEU A 76 8.01 -3.13 5.52
CA LEU A 76 7.15 -4.03 4.77
C LEU A 76 5.71 -3.49 4.64
N THR A 77 5.17 -2.95 5.74
CA THR A 77 3.84 -2.30 5.76
C THR A 77 3.79 -1.12 4.80
N GLY A 78 4.74 -0.18 4.93
CA GLY A 78 4.78 1.03 4.11
C GLY A 78 5.04 0.74 2.62
N ILE A 79 5.99 -0.15 2.31
CA ILE A 79 6.30 -0.57 0.94
C ILE A 79 5.11 -1.26 0.31
N SER A 80 4.42 -2.14 1.04
CA SER A 80 3.23 -2.81 0.53
C SER A 80 2.09 -1.82 0.25
N ALA A 81 1.90 -0.83 1.12
CA ALA A 81 0.90 0.21 0.95
C ALA A 81 1.19 1.13 -0.25
N SER A 82 2.42 1.63 -0.37
CA SER A 82 2.82 2.44 -1.52
C SER A 82 2.85 1.64 -2.82
N GLY A 83 3.35 0.40 -2.74
CA GLY A 83 3.44 -0.52 -3.87
C GLY A 83 2.08 -0.88 -4.46
N PHE A 84 1.02 -0.92 -3.64
CA PHE A 84 -0.33 -1.17 -4.10
C PHE A 84 -0.77 -0.15 -5.17
N PHE A 85 -0.65 1.14 -4.85
CA PHE A 85 -1.03 2.20 -5.76
C PHE A 85 -0.15 2.21 -7.02
N ILE A 86 1.16 1.99 -6.86
CA ILE A 86 2.09 1.88 -7.99
C ILE A 86 1.70 0.71 -8.90
N GLY A 87 1.36 -0.45 -8.32
CA GLY A 87 0.91 -1.62 -9.06
C GLY A 87 -0.38 -1.36 -9.82
N VAL A 88 -1.38 -0.74 -9.19
CA VAL A 88 -2.63 -0.37 -9.86
C VAL A 88 -2.38 0.62 -11.00
N PHE A 89 -1.57 1.66 -10.76
CA PHE A 89 -1.22 2.64 -11.78
C PHE A 89 -0.51 2.00 -12.98
N LEU A 90 0.52 1.18 -12.72
CA LEU A 90 1.29 0.51 -13.76
C LEU A 90 0.47 -0.53 -14.51
N HIS A 91 -0.40 -1.27 -13.82
CA HIS A 91 -1.36 -2.18 -14.48
C HIS A 91 -2.19 -1.44 -15.52
N ASN A 92 -2.80 -0.30 -15.14
CA ASN A 92 -3.63 0.49 -16.06
C ASN A 92 -2.81 1.11 -17.20
N ALA A 93 -1.60 1.60 -16.91
CA ALA A 93 -0.72 2.19 -17.92
C ALA A 93 -0.28 1.14 -18.95
N PHE A 94 0.17 -0.04 -18.52
CA PHE A 94 0.58 -1.12 -19.42
C PHE A 94 -0.60 -1.75 -20.15
N TYR A 95 -1.78 -1.83 -19.53
CA TYR A 95 -3.01 -2.24 -20.21
C TYR A 95 -3.34 -1.28 -21.37
N ALA A 96 -3.34 0.03 -21.12
CA ALA A 96 -3.57 1.02 -22.18
C ALA A 96 -2.51 0.91 -23.28
N LEU A 97 -1.24 0.69 -22.92
CA LEU A 97 -0.17 0.52 -23.89
C LEU A 97 -0.30 -0.77 -24.71
N ALA A 98 -0.75 -1.87 -24.11
CA ALA A 98 -1.07 -3.11 -24.82
C ALA A 98 -2.16 -2.88 -25.87
N VAL A 99 -3.17 -2.06 -25.55
CA VAL A 99 -4.24 -1.70 -26.49
C VAL A 99 -3.73 -0.84 -27.65
N LEU A 100 -2.85 0.14 -27.38
CA LEU A 100 -2.30 1.04 -28.40
C LEU A 100 -1.26 0.36 -29.31
N THR A 101 -0.59 -0.67 -28.81
CA THR A 101 0.50 -1.38 -29.52
C THR A 101 0.06 -2.71 -30.11
N LYS A 102 -1.25 -2.94 -30.26
CA LYS A 102 -1.84 -4.20 -30.78
C LYS A 102 -1.22 -4.68 -32.10
N GLN A 103 -0.80 -3.76 -32.97
CA GLN A 103 -0.16 -4.09 -34.25
C GLN A 103 1.29 -4.60 -34.14
N ILE A 104 1.98 -4.37 -33.02
CA ILE A 104 3.36 -4.82 -32.80
C ILE A 104 3.34 -6.03 -31.86
N THR A 105 3.34 -7.24 -32.43
CA THR A 105 3.15 -8.51 -31.69
C THR A 105 4.04 -8.65 -30.45
N VAL A 106 5.35 -8.38 -30.57
CA VAL A 106 6.29 -8.51 -29.45
C VAL A 106 5.97 -7.53 -28.33
N LEU A 107 5.69 -6.27 -28.69
CA LEU A 107 5.41 -5.22 -27.72
C LEU A 107 4.07 -5.47 -27.01
N ARG A 108 3.06 -5.95 -27.74
CA ARG A 108 1.77 -6.35 -27.18
C ARG A 108 1.95 -7.43 -26.10
N TYR A 109 2.62 -8.53 -26.41
CA TYR A 109 2.83 -9.61 -25.43
C TYR A 109 3.64 -9.17 -24.21
N LEU A 110 4.64 -8.29 -24.40
CA LEU A 110 5.38 -7.71 -23.28
C LEU A 110 4.47 -6.87 -22.38
N MET A 111 3.62 -6.03 -22.97
CA MET A 111 2.68 -5.20 -22.20
C MET A 111 1.59 -6.03 -21.51
N GLU A 112 1.11 -7.09 -22.16
CA GLU A 112 0.19 -8.08 -21.57
C GLU A 112 0.78 -8.70 -20.30
N LEU A 113 1.99 -9.24 -20.41
CA LEU A 113 2.69 -9.84 -19.27
C LEU A 113 2.95 -8.83 -18.15
N LEU A 114 3.35 -7.60 -18.49
CA LEU A 114 3.59 -6.55 -17.50
C LEU A 114 2.30 -6.17 -16.76
N HIS A 115 1.22 -5.86 -17.47
CA HIS A 115 -0.01 -5.41 -16.80
C HIS A 115 -0.60 -6.51 -15.92
N GLU A 116 -0.57 -7.78 -16.33
CA GLU A 116 -1.02 -8.90 -15.51
C GLU A 116 -0.15 -9.10 -14.26
N SER A 117 1.17 -8.96 -14.40
CA SER A 117 2.10 -9.05 -13.27
C SER A 117 1.85 -7.96 -12.23
N PHE A 118 1.66 -6.71 -12.67
CA PHE A 118 1.32 -5.61 -11.76
C PHE A 118 -0.08 -5.74 -11.15
N PHE A 119 -1.02 -6.36 -11.86
CA PHE A 119 -2.32 -6.72 -11.30
C PHE A 119 -2.18 -7.71 -10.14
N LEU A 120 -1.42 -8.80 -10.32
CA LEU A 120 -1.18 -9.78 -9.24
C LEU A 120 -0.41 -9.16 -8.07
N LEU A 121 0.56 -8.29 -8.36
CA LEU A 121 1.29 -7.57 -7.34
C LEU A 121 0.37 -6.67 -6.51
N GLY A 122 -0.49 -5.89 -7.18
CA GLY A 122 -1.44 -5.01 -6.51
C GLY A 122 -2.55 -5.76 -5.77
N THR A 123 -3.12 -6.81 -6.36
CA THR A 123 -4.30 -7.48 -5.79
C THR A 123 -3.96 -8.57 -4.77
N LEU A 124 -2.78 -9.19 -4.86
CA LEU A 124 -2.38 -10.28 -3.96
C LEU A 124 -1.13 -9.92 -3.14
N ALA A 125 -0.02 -9.60 -3.80
CA ALA A 125 1.26 -9.48 -3.10
C ALA A 125 1.27 -8.30 -2.09
N CYS A 126 0.79 -7.12 -2.50
CA CYS A 126 0.73 -5.94 -1.65
C CYS A 126 -0.23 -6.11 -0.46
N PRO A 127 -1.49 -6.56 -0.62
CA PRO A 127 -2.37 -6.80 0.52
C PRO A 127 -1.81 -7.82 1.51
N LEU A 128 -1.22 -8.92 1.02
CA LEU A 128 -0.60 -9.92 1.89
C LEU A 128 0.65 -9.38 2.61
N GLY A 129 1.52 -8.68 1.89
CA GLY A 129 2.69 -8.02 2.48
C GLY A 129 2.30 -6.98 3.53
N PHE A 130 1.23 -6.22 3.26
CA PHE A 130 0.67 -5.26 4.20
C PHE A 130 0.17 -5.94 5.47
N LEU A 131 -0.59 -7.03 5.36
CA LEU A 131 -1.08 -7.79 6.51
C LEU A 131 0.07 -8.36 7.35
N VAL A 132 1.06 -8.99 6.73
CA VAL A 132 2.23 -9.54 7.42
C VAL A 132 3.01 -8.43 8.13
N GLY A 133 3.22 -7.30 7.45
CA GLY A 133 3.85 -6.11 8.02
C GLY A 133 3.09 -5.57 9.22
N ALA A 134 1.80 -5.33 9.06
CA ALA A 134 0.94 -4.74 10.08
C ALA A 134 0.82 -5.63 11.31
N ILE A 135 0.57 -6.93 11.14
CA ILE A 135 0.47 -7.89 12.25
C ILE A 135 1.81 -7.98 12.99
N GLY A 136 2.93 -8.08 12.26
CA GLY A 136 4.26 -8.11 12.87
C GLY A 136 4.56 -6.86 13.70
N SER A 137 4.21 -5.68 13.18
CA SER A 137 4.33 -4.40 13.89
C SER A 137 3.45 -4.33 15.14
N ILE A 138 2.18 -4.77 15.05
CA ILE A 138 1.25 -4.80 16.20
C ILE A 138 1.81 -5.69 17.32
N VAL A 139 2.24 -6.91 16.99
CA VAL A 139 2.77 -7.86 17.98
C VAL A 139 3.99 -7.28 18.70
N LEU A 140 4.88 -6.59 17.97
CA LEU A 140 6.06 -5.96 18.58
C LEU A 140 5.72 -4.73 19.42
N PHE A 141 4.74 -3.92 19.00
CA PHE A 141 4.25 -2.81 19.83
C PHE A 141 3.64 -3.30 21.14
N VAL A 142 2.80 -4.35 21.11
CA VAL A 142 2.18 -4.91 22.33
C VAL A 142 3.22 -5.54 23.26
N LYS A 143 4.27 -6.17 22.71
CA LYS A 143 5.37 -6.74 23.49
C LYS A 143 6.38 -5.70 24.00
N ASN A 144 6.19 -4.40 23.74
CA ASN A 144 7.14 -3.33 24.03
C ASN A 144 8.56 -3.60 23.46
N LYS A 145 8.67 -4.37 22.37
CA LYS A 145 9.93 -4.66 21.68
C LYS A 145 10.13 -3.67 20.53
N GLU A 146 10.35 -2.41 20.88
CA GLU A 146 10.55 -1.33 19.90
C GLU A 146 12.01 -1.24 19.37
N GLU A 147 12.91 -1.99 19.99
CA GLU A 147 14.35 -2.11 19.71
C GLU A 147 14.73 -3.53 19.27
#